data_AF-A0AAU5UKC8-F1
#
_entry.id   AF-A0AAU5UKC8-F1
#
_cell.length_a   1.000
_cell.length_b   1.000
_cell.length_c   1.000
_cell.angle_alpha   90.00
_cell.angle_beta   90.00
_cell.angle_gamma   90.00
#
_symmetry.space_group_name_H-M   'P 1'
#
loop_
_entity.id
_entity.type
_entity.pdbx_description
1 polymer ?
#
loop_
_entity_poly.entity_id
_entity_poly.type
_entity_poly.pdbx_seq_one_letter_code
_entity_poly.pdbx_strand_id
1 'polypeptide(L)'
;MSARKSERLLNVVICLLVARTYVTKERIREVVEGYAGQTDDAFEKMFERDKDELRDLGIPIEMGTIDKFFSDEVGYRIRRDVFELPEVHLEPDEAAVLGVAARVWQHAGLSEATTSAVLKLKAAGIQTDQSALSAIEPHVGASEPAFDPLWSAVVARQVVRFQHVRSGASESTTRTLEPWGIVSWHGRWYVVGRDRDREATRMFRLSRIGGNVKTVGEPGAFTVPEGTDLRSLVTELAPPRPTSEAKVRARTGSCVSLRRRANAIEEYEEGWDLLHVPYADSSVLAEEIASYGPDAVVEGPGDVLDGVLWRLRTVAGA
;
A
#
# COMPACT_ATOMS: atom_id res chain seq x y z
N MET A 1 19.82 -15.77 6.98
CA MET A 1 20.94 -14.85 6.66
C MET A 1 21.20 -13.97 7.89
N SER A 2 22.44 -13.61 8.22
CA SER A 2 22.70 -12.70 9.37
C SER A 2 22.36 -11.26 8.99
N ALA A 3 21.82 -10.46 9.93
CA ALA A 3 21.39 -9.08 9.67
C ALA A 3 22.50 -8.22 9.03
N ARG A 4 23.74 -8.33 9.51
CA ARG A 4 24.91 -7.64 8.95
C ARG A 4 25.24 -8.04 7.51
N LYS A 5 24.93 -9.27 7.12
CA LYS A 5 25.17 -9.77 5.76
C LYS A 5 24.11 -9.23 4.79
N SER A 6 22.84 -9.25 5.20
CA SER A 6 21.73 -8.71 4.42
C SER A 6 21.88 -7.20 4.16
N GLU A 7 22.28 -6.45 5.20
CA GLU A 7 22.59 -5.02 5.10
C GLU A 7 23.73 -4.76 4.10
N ARG A 8 24.81 -5.55 4.15
CA ARG A 8 25.93 -5.42 3.22
C ARG A 8 25.51 -5.70 1.77
N LEU A 9 24.78 -6.79 1.51
CA LEU A 9 24.30 -7.12 0.17
C LEU A 9 23.41 -6.02 -0.39
N LEU A 10 22.51 -5.48 0.43
CA LEU A 10 21.68 -4.35 0.03
C LEU A 10 22.52 -3.12 -0.31
N ASN A 11 23.49 -2.77 0.53
CA ASN A 11 24.37 -1.61 0.28
C ASN A 11 25.15 -1.77 -1.02
N VAL A 12 25.56 -2.98 -1.40
CA VAL A 12 26.14 -3.28 -2.72
C VAL A 12 25.14 -3.02 -3.83
N VAL A 13 23.91 -3.54 -3.72
CA VAL A 13 22.86 -3.33 -4.73
C VAL A 13 22.57 -1.84 -4.92
N ILE A 14 22.40 -1.09 -3.83
CA ILE A 14 22.16 0.36 -3.87
C ILE A 14 23.33 1.08 -4.56
N CYS A 15 24.57 0.76 -4.18
CA CYS A 15 25.77 1.36 -4.77
C CYS A 15 25.82 1.15 -6.29
N LEU A 16 25.57 -0.07 -6.76
CA LEU A 16 25.69 -0.43 -8.17
C LEU A 16 24.49 -0.04 -9.03
N LEU A 17 23.28 0.06 -8.45
CA LEU A 17 22.06 0.45 -9.16
C LEU A 17 21.95 1.98 -9.32
N VAL A 18 22.32 2.74 -8.28
CA VAL A 18 22.18 4.21 -8.25
C VAL A 18 23.30 4.92 -9.02
N ALA A 19 24.46 4.26 -9.17
CA ALA A 19 25.56 4.80 -9.96
C ALA A 19 25.11 5.04 -11.42
N ARG A 20 25.63 6.09 -12.08
CA ARG A 20 25.41 6.35 -13.51
C ARG A 20 26.49 5.78 -14.43
N THR A 21 27.65 5.44 -13.87
CA THR A 21 28.78 4.80 -14.56
C THR A 21 29.15 3.49 -13.89
N TYR A 22 30.10 2.74 -14.46
CA TYR A 22 30.73 1.60 -13.78
C TYR A 22 31.51 2.08 -12.55
N VAL A 23 31.50 1.29 -11.47
CA VAL A 23 32.14 1.59 -10.19
C VAL A 23 33.31 0.62 -9.96
N THR A 24 34.51 1.12 -9.61
CA THR A 24 35.67 0.26 -9.31
C THR A 24 35.45 -0.58 -8.06
N LYS A 25 36.20 -1.69 -7.96
CA LYS A 25 36.18 -2.56 -6.78
C LYS A 25 36.64 -1.82 -5.52
N GLU A 26 37.68 -1.02 -5.64
CA GLU A 26 38.25 -0.17 -4.60
C GLU A 26 37.20 0.82 -4.08
N ARG A 27 36.45 1.43 -5.00
CA ARG A 27 35.41 2.38 -4.61
C ARG A 27 34.22 1.72 -3.92
N ILE A 28 33.84 0.51 -4.35
CA ILE A 28 32.81 -0.28 -3.66
C ILE A 28 33.25 -0.60 -2.23
N ARG A 29 34.52 -0.98 -2.04
CA ARG A 29 35.10 -1.28 -0.72
C ARG A 29 35.02 -0.10 0.24
N GLU A 30 35.27 1.11 -0.26
CA GLU A 30 35.25 2.33 0.52
C GLU A 30 33.84 2.76 0.94
N VAL A 31 32.85 2.58 0.06
CA VAL A 31 31.50 3.12 0.28
C VAL A 31 30.56 2.13 0.96
N VAL A 32 30.72 0.82 0.73
CA VAL A 32 29.83 -0.19 1.29
C VAL A 32 30.26 -0.55 2.72
N GLU A 33 29.39 -0.22 3.68
CA GLU A 33 29.55 -0.66 5.06
C GLU A 33 29.52 -2.19 5.16
N GLY A 34 30.55 -2.75 5.76
CA GLY A 34 30.80 -4.20 5.82
C GLY A 34 32.05 -4.66 5.05
N TYR A 35 32.60 -3.84 4.15
CA TYR A 35 33.88 -4.08 3.48
C TYR A 35 35.05 -3.25 4.00
N ALA A 36 34.76 -2.09 4.60
CA ALA A 36 35.76 -1.21 5.19
C ALA A 36 36.61 -1.94 6.26
N GLY A 37 37.93 -1.73 6.23
CA GLY A 37 38.87 -2.25 7.24
C GLY A 37 39.28 -3.73 7.08
N GLN A 38 38.79 -4.45 6.08
CA GLN A 38 39.27 -5.80 5.75
C GLN A 38 40.62 -5.76 5.04
N THR A 39 41.39 -6.85 5.06
CA THR A 39 42.58 -7.02 4.19
C THR A 39 42.17 -7.30 2.74
N ASP A 40 43.04 -7.01 1.78
CA ASP A 40 42.73 -7.13 0.35
C ASP A 40 42.22 -8.53 -0.05
N ASP A 41 42.91 -9.60 0.36
CA ASP A 41 42.50 -10.98 0.07
C ASP A 41 41.15 -11.38 0.70
N ALA A 42 40.83 -10.82 1.87
CA ALA A 42 39.58 -11.09 2.56
C ALA A 42 38.41 -10.35 1.90
N PHE A 43 38.63 -9.10 1.48
CA PHE A 43 37.68 -8.34 0.70
C PHE A 43 37.42 -9.01 -0.65
N GLU A 44 38.46 -9.43 -1.36
CA GLU A 44 38.37 -10.10 -2.67
C GLU A 44 37.41 -11.30 -2.61
N LYS A 45 37.65 -12.22 -1.67
CA LYS A 45 36.81 -13.42 -1.47
C LYS A 45 35.39 -13.09 -1.04
N MET A 46 35.22 -12.08 -0.19
CA MET A 46 33.90 -11.67 0.30
C MET A 46 33.07 -11.04 -0.82
N PHE A 47 33.68 -10.17 -1.62
CA PHE A 47 33.03 -9.52 -2.75
C PHE A 47 32.65 -10.52 -3.85
N GLU A 48 33.53 -11.46 -4.18
CA GLU A 48 33.21 -12.52 -5.16
C GLU A 48 32.03 -13.38 -4.67
N ARG A 49 32.02 -13.75 -3.38
CA ARG A 49 30.90 -14.49 -2.78
C ARG A 49 29.59 -13.70 -2.80
N ASP A 50 29.64 -12.42 -2.44
CA ASP A 50 28.46 -11.56 -2.42
C ASP A 50 27.93 -11.34 -3.85
N LYS A 51 28.82 -11.25 -4.86
CA LYS A 51 28.44 -11.19 -6.28
C LYS A 51 27.71 -12.45 -6.74
N ASP A 52 28.21 -13.62 -6.37
CA ASP A 52 27.55 -14.89 -6.71
C ASP A 52 26.19 -15.02 -6.01
N GLU A 53 26.08 -14.60 -4.76
CA GLU A 53 24.80 -14.60 -4.03
C GLU A 53 23.78 -13.62 -4.61
N LEU A 54 24.23 -12.45 -5.08
CA LEU A 54 23.35 -11.51 -5.81
C LEU A 54 22.89 -12.11 -7.14
N ARG A 55 23.74 -12.86 -7.86
CA ARG A 55 23.33 -13.57 -9.09
C ARG A 55 22.33 -14.69 -8.80
N ASP A 56 22.51 -15.44 -7.73
CA ASP A 56 21.55 -16.47 -7.29
C ASP A 56 20.18 -15.87 -6.94
N LEU A 57 20.17 -14.62 -6.46
CA LEU A 57 18.96 -13.82 -6.22
C LEU A 57 18.37 -13.17 -7.48
N GLY A 58 18.96 -13.44 -8.66
CA GLY A 58 18.48 -12.91 -9.94
C GLY A 58 18.90 -11.47 -10.23
N ILE A 59 19.88 -10.92 -9.50
CA ILE A 59 20.35 -9.54 -9.67
C ILE A 59 21.50 -9.50 -10.69
N PRO A 60 21.32 -8.88 -11.87
CA PRO A 60 22.31 -8.90 -12.94
C PRO A 60 23.39 -7.85 -12.71
N ILE A 61 24.59 -8.29 -12.30
CA ILE A 61 25.78 -7.44 -12.17
C ILE A 61 26.58 -7.48 -13.48
N GLU A 62 26.65 -6.34 -14.15
CA GLU A 62 27.49 -6.13 -15.33
C GLU A 62 28.91 -5.74 -14.93
N MET A 63 29.88 -6.26 -15.69
CA MET A 63 31.28 -5.89 -15.61
C MET A 63 31.67 -5.17 -16.90
N GLY A 64 32.35 -4.04 -16.78
CA GLY A 64 32.76 -3.26 -17.94
C GLY A 64 33.96 -2.38 -17.63
N THR A 65 34.56 -1.82 -18.67
CA THR A 65 35.71 -0.92 -18.54
C THR A 65 35.22 0.49 -18.23
N ILE A 66 35.86 1.16 -17.27
CA ILE A 66 35.45 2.50 -16.80
C ILE A 66 35.86 3.59 -17.80
N ASP A 67 36.96 3.38 -18.52
CA ASP A 67 37.45 4.27 -19.56
C ASP A 67 37.80 3.48 -20.84
N LYS A 68 37.50 4.04 -22.01
CA LYS A 68 37.92 3.45 -23.30
C LYS A 68 39.42 3.63 -23.55
N PHE A 69 40.08 4.52 -22.80
CA PHE A 69 41.49 4.87 -22.96
C PHE A 69 42.44 4.27 -21.91
N PHE A 70 41.91 3.73 -20.80
CA PHE A 70 42.66 3.03 -19.77
C PHE A 70 42.02 1.65 -19.52
N SER A 71 42.68 0.59 -20.01
CA SER A 71 42.08 -0.73 -20.23
C SER A 71 42.03 -1.66 -19.03
N ASP A 72 42.63 -1.30 -17.90
CA ASP A 72 43.03 -2.32 -16.92
C ASP A 72 42.12 -2.39 -15.67
N GLU A 73 41.19 -1.45 -15.51
CA GLU A 73 40.32 -1.39 -14.33
C GLU A 73 38.90 -1.85 -14.65
N VAL A 74 38.50 -2.99 -14.06
CA VAL A 74 37.16 -3.56 -14.18
C VAL A 74 36.23 -2.83 -13.23
N GLY A 75 35.17 -2.24 -13.78
CA GLY A 75 34.09 -1.64 -13.02
C GLY A 75 32.82 -2.48 -13.05
N TYR A 76 31.98 -2.26 -12.05
CA TYR A 76 30.74 -3.02 -11.81
C TYR A 76 29.53 -2.09 -11.86
N ARG A 77 28.40 -2.59 -12.36
CA ARG A 77 27.15 -1.84 -12.49
C ARG A 77 25.94 -2.78 -12.45
N ILE A 78 24.82 -2.32 -11.91
CA ILE A 78 23.51 -2.95 -12.13
C ILE A 78 22.71 -2.04 -13.06
N ARG A 79 22.26 -2.59 -14.19
CA ARG A 79 21.41 -1.85 -15.13
C ARG A 79 19.97 -1.88 -14.67
N ARG A 80 19.42 -0.69 -14.46
CA ARG A 80 18.05 -0.49 -14.01
C ARG A 80 17.02 -1.20 -14.88
N ASP A 81 17.15 -1.10 -16.20
CA ASP A 81 16.19 -1.68 -17.16
C ASP A 81 16.22 -3.21 -17.22
N VAL A 82 17.28 -3.84 -16.73
CA VAL A 82 17.41 -5.31 -16.62
C VAL A 82 17.07 -5.79 -15.21
N PHE A 83 17.29 -4.94 -14.20
CA PHE A 83 16.96 -5.20 -12.80
C PHE A 83 15.47 -4.99 -12.49
N GLU A 84 14.82 -4.04 -13.16
CA GLU A 84 13.39 -3.79 -13.02
C GLU A 84 12.59 -4.94 -13.61
N LEU A 85 11.62 -5.43 -12.83
CA LEU A 85 10.67 -6.40 -13.33
C LEU A 85 9.74 -5.71 -14.35
N PRO A 86 9.45 -6.35 -15.50
CA PRO A 86 8.38 -5.89 -16.37
C PRO A 86 7.04 -5.90 -15.62
N GLU A 87 6.00 -5.26 -16.15
CA GLU A 87 4.68 -5.24 -15.50
C GLU A 87 4.21 -6.66 -15.13
N VAL A 88 4.20 -6.95 -13.83
CA VAL A 88 3.75 -8.23 -13.29
C VAL A 88 2.29 -8.09 -12.89
N HIS A 89 1.44 -8.92 -13.49
CA HIS A 89 0.06 -9.04 -13.08
C HIS A 89 0.00 -10.02 -11.91
N LEU A 90 -0.35 -9.49 -10.74
CA LEU A 90 -0.49 -10.28 -9.51
C LEU A 90 -1.97 -10.53 -9.25
N GLU A 91 -2.31 -11.76 -8.89
CA GLU A 91 -3.63 -12.06 -8.35
C GLU A 91 -3.79 -11.39 -6.95
N PRO A 92 -5.03 -11.10 -6.52
CA PRO A 92 -5.27 -10.30 -5.30
C PRO A 92 -4.64 -10.86 -4.02
N ASP A 93 -4.50 -12.19 -3.92
CA ASP A 93 -3.88 -12.89 -2.79
C ASP A 93 -2.34 -12.86 -2.88
N GLU A 94 -1.76 -12.99 -4.06
CA GLU A 94 -0.32 -12.82 -4.30
C GLU A 94 0.15 -11.41 -3.95
N ALA A 95 -0.61 -10.40 -4.39
CA ALA A 95 -0.36 -9.01 -4.04
C ALA A 95 -0.46 -8.77 -2.53
N ALA A 96 -1.39 -9.43 -1.84
CA ALA A 96 -1.52 -9.32 -0.39
C ALA A 96 -0.30 -9.91 0.35
N VAL A 97 0.19 -11.07 -0.08
CA VAL A 97 1.38 -11.73 0.50
C VAL A 97 2.62 -10.88 0.29
N LEU A 98 2.84 -10.42 -0.94
CA LEU A 98 3.96 -9.53 -1.26
C LEU A 98 3.87 -8.21 -0.49
N GLY A 99 2.67 -7.68 -0.27
CA GLY A 99 2.47 -6.47 0.53
C GLY A 99 2.82 -6.61 2.00
N VAL A 100 2.59 -7.79 2.60
CA VAL A 100 3.04 -8.07 3.97
C VAL A 100 4.55 -8.18 4.02
N ALA A 101 5.16 -8.90 3.08
CA ALA A 101 6.62 -9.05 3.00
C ALA A 101 7.33 -7.69 2.80
N ALA A 102 6.79 -6.86 1.91
CA ALA A 102 7.26 -5.50 1.66
C ALA A 102 7.28 -4.65 2.92
N ARG A 103 6.22 -4.72 3.73
CA ARG A 103 6.10 -3.95 4.97
C ARG A 103 7.04 -4.46 6.06
N VAL A 104 7.19 -5.77 6.22
CA VAL A 104 8.17 -6.35 7.17
C VAL A 104 9.58 -5.90 6.82
N TRP A 105 9.90 -5.86 5.52
CA TRP A 105 11.18 -5.37 5.02
C TRP A 105 11.38 -3.87 5.31
N GLN A 106 10.36 -3.03 5.08
CA GLN A 106 10.41 -1.59 5.40
C GLN A 106 10.57 -1.33 6.90
N HIS A 107 9.87 -2.08 7.76
CA HIS A 107 9.94 -1.94 9.22
C HIS A 107 11.25 -2.45 9.84
N ALA A 108 12.00 -3.30 9.14
CA ALA A 108 13.30 -3.82 9.60
C ALA A 108 14.45 -2.78 9.56
N GLY A 109 14.15 -1.48 9.41
CA GLY A 109 15.12 -0.39 9.49
C GLY A 109 15.86 -0.08 8.18
N LEU A 110 15.47 -0.72 7.07
CA LEU A 110 16.20 -0.60 5.81
C LEU A 110 16.02 0.75 5.09
N SER A 111 14.94 1.47 5.37
CA SER A 111 14.68 2.81 4.80
C SER A 111 15.69 3.87 5.31
N GLU A 112 16.08 3.78 6.59
CA GLU A 112 17.06 4.69 7.20
C GLU A 112 18.50 4.38 6.72
N ALA A 113 18.85 3.09 6.64
CA ALA A 113 20.13 2.63 6.08
C ALA A 113 20.29 3.03 4.59
N THR A 114 19.22 2.94 3.80
CA THR A 114 19.22 3.32 2.37
C THR A 114 19.45 4.82 2.19
N THR A 115 18.79 5.65 2.99
CA THR A 115 18.97 7.12 2.96
C THR A 115 20.38 7.53 3.34
N SER A 116 20.94 6.89 4.39
CA SER A 116 22.32 7.10 4.85
C SER A 116 23.35 6.67 3.79
N ALA A 117 23.15 5.53 3.14
CA ALA A 117 24.02 5.03 2.07
C ALA A 117 24.07 5.98 0.87
N VAL A 118 22.93 6.54 0.45
CA VAL A 118 22.86 7.50 -0.66
C VAL A 118 23.55 8.82 -0.32
N LEU A 119 23.42 9.30 0.91
CA LEU A 119 24.14 10.49 1.39
C LEU A 119 25.66 10.24 1.40
N LYS A 120 26.12 9.06 1.83
CA LYS A 120 27.53 8.66 1.78
C LYS A 120 28.05 8.57 0.34
N LEU A 121 27.27 8.02 -0.59
CA LEU A 121 27.60 7.96 -2.03
C LEU A 121 27.78 9.36 -2.66
N LYS A 122 26.91 10.32 -2.32
CA LYS A 122 27.04 11.72 -2.75
C LYS A 122 28.26 12.42 -2.15
N ALA A 123 28.52 12.20 -0.87
CA ALA A 123 29.72 12.71 -0.21
C ALA A 123 31.01 12.13 -0.83
N ALA A 124 30.92 10.89 -1.35
CA ALA A 124 31.92 10.23 -2.15
C ALA A 124 31.93 10.70 -3.64
N GLY A 125 31.23 11.77 -4.02
CA GLY A 125 31.29 12.34 -5.37
C GLY A 125 30.73 11.45 -6.49
N ILE A 126 30.00 10.38 -6.15
CA ILE A 126 29.34 9.53 -7.15
C ILE A 126 28.10 10.25 -7.67
N GLN A 127 27.99 10.39 -8.99
CA GLN A 127 26.80 10.93 -9.64
C GLN A 127 25.65 9.92 -9.51
N THR A 128 24.71 10.22 -8.61
CA THR A 128 23.59 9.34 -8.25
C THR A 128 22.29 9.73 -8.96
N ASP A 129 21.53 8.76 -9.46
CA ASP A 129 20.13 8.95 -9.84
C ASP A 129 19.19 8.43 -8.73
N GLN A 130 18.57 9.35 -7.99
CA GLN A 130 17.66 8.99 -6.89
C GLN A 130 16.37 8.30 -7.36
N SER A 131 15.97 8.47 -8.62
CA SER A 131 14.78 7.80 -9.16
C SER A 131 14.94 6.28 -9.31
N ALA A 132 16.17 5.77 -9.24
CA ALA A 132 16.49 4.34 -9.27
C ALA A 132 16.22 3.64 -7.93
N LEU A 133 16.07 4.37 -6.82
CA LEU A 133 15.73 3.80 -5.51
C LEU A 133 14.32 3.21 -5.50
N SER A 134 13.41 3.78 -6.30
CA SER A 134 12.03 3.29 -6.46
C SER A 134 11.96 1.86 -7.02
N ALA A 135 13.04 1.35 -7.64
CA ALA A 135 13.12 -0.03 -8.13
C ALA A 135 13.48 -1.04 -7.02
N ILE A 136 14.04 -0.59 -5.90
CA ILE A 136 14.40 -1.43 -4.73
C ILE A 136 13.32 -1.35 -3.65
N GLU A 137 12.50 -0.29 -3.65
CA GLU A 137 11.41 -0.14 -2.69
C GLU A 137 10.23 -1.03 -3.07
N PRO A 138 9.88 -2.05 -2.26
CA PRO A 138 8.72 -2.86 -2.54
C PRO A 138 7.46 -2.02 -2.30
N HIS A 139 6.89 -1.50 -3.39
CA HIS A 139 5.68 -0.70 -3.38
C HIS A 139 4.45 -1.58 -3.60
N VAL A 140 3.83 -2.01 -2.50
CA VAL A 140 2.50 -2.59 -2.54
C VAL A 140 1.52 -1.63 -1.89
N GLY A 141 0.80 -0.88 -2.75
CA GLY A 141 -0.44 -0.10 -2.57
C GLY A 141 -1.01 0.21 -1.20
N ALA A 142 -0.20 0.54 -0.19
CA ALA A 142 -0.67 0.67 1.18
C ALA A 142 -0.13 1.95 1.84
N SER A 143 -0.43 3.11 1.27
CA SER A 143 -0.10 4.43 1.84
C SER A 143 -1.24 4.94 2.74
N GLU A 144 -1.76 4.10 3.64
CA GLU A 144 -2.88 4.49 4.53
C GLU A 144 -2.35 5.01 5.88
N PRO A 145 -2.55 6.29 6.24
CA PRO A 145 -2.00 6.88 7.48
C PRO A 145 -2.43 6.16 8.77
N ALA A 146 -3.56 5.47 8.75
CA ALA A 146 -4.09 4.74 9.89
C ALA A 146 -3.44 3.35 10.10
N PHE A 147 -2.63 2.86 9.15
CA PHE A 147 -2.10 1.49 9.21
C PHE A 147 -1.19 1.27 10.42
N ASP A 148 -0.11 2.05 10.53
CA ASP A 148 0.91 1.88 11.57
C ASP A 148 0.37 1.97 13.00
N PRO A 149 -0.47 2.97 13.35
CA PRO A 149 -1.04 3.03 14.70
C PRO A 149 -2.00 1.86 14.99
N LEU A 150 -2.77 1.40 13.99
CA LEU A 150 -3.64 0.23 14.16
C LEU A 150 -2.84 -1.07 14.29
N TRP A 151 -1.76 -1.22 13.52
CA TRP A 151 -0.91 -2.40 13.56
C TRP A 151 -0.23 -2.53 14.93
N SER A 152 0.33 -1.42 15.42
CA SER A 152 0.92 -1.34 16.76
C SER A 152 -0.08 -1.73 17.84
N ALA A 153 -1.34 -1.27 17.72
CA ALA A 153 -2.39 -1.61 18.66
C ALA A 153 -2.85 -3.08 18.60
N VAL A 154 -2.87 -3.70 17.41
CA VAL A 154 -3.12 -5.15 17.26
C VAL A 154 -2.06 -5.96 18.01
N VAL A 155 -0.78 -5.62 17.78
CA VAL A 155 0.36 -6.33 18.39
C VAL A 155 0.37 -6.13 19.91
N ALA A 156 0.16 -4.90 20.37
CA ALA A 156 0.12 -4.56 21.79
C ALA A 156 -1.18 -4.97 22.49
N ARG A 157 -2.17 -5.50 21.76
CA ARG A 157 -3.52 -5.78 22.27
C ARG A 157 -4.13 -4.58 23.00
N GLN A 158 -4.03 -3.42 22.37
CA GLN A 158 -4.46 -2.15 22.93
C GLN A 158 -5.69 -1.62 22.20
N VAL A 159 -6.64 -1.07 22.96
CA VAL A 159 -7.87 -0.51 22.40
C VAL A 159 -7.53 0.76 21.64
N VAL A 160 -8.23 1.02 20.54
CA VAL A 160 -8.05 2.24 19.75
C VAL A 160 -9.35 3.02 19.61
N ARG A 161 -9.20 4.34 19.48
CA ARG A 161 -10.29 5.26 19.20
C ARG A 161 -9.94 6.10 17.98
N PHE A 162 -10.84 6.17 17.01
CA PHE A 162 -10.62 6.88 15.76
C PHE A 162 -11.92 7.44 15.18
N GLN A 163 -11.80 8.41 14.28
CA GLN A 163 -12.93 8.91 13.49
C GLN A 163 -13.07 8.10 12.21
N HIS A 164 -14.27 7.66 11.90
CA HIS A 164 -14.58 6.87 10.71
C HIS A 164 -15.72 7.51 9.92
N VAL A 165 -15.48 7.75 8.63
CA VAL A 165 -16.50 8.26 7.70
C VAL A 165 -17.20 7.09 7.02
N ARG A 166 -18.51 6.95 7.23
CA ARG A 166 -19.32 5.92 6.55
C ARG A 166 -19.47 6.30 5.07
N SER A 167 -19.59 5.29 4.20
CA SER A 167 -19.96 5.52 2.80
C SER A 167 -21.26 6.33 2.74
N GLY A 168 -21.28 7.42 1.97
CA GLY A 168 -22.47 8.28 1.82
C GLY A 168 -22.72 9.28 2.96
N ALA A 169 -21.95 9.25 4.05
CA ALA A 169 -22.12 10.20 5.16
C ALA A 169 -21.18 11.41 5.03
N SER A 170 -21.70 12.60 5.28
CA SER A 170 -20.90 13.84 5.40
C SER A 170 -20.18 13.93 6.75
N GLU A 171 -20.74 13.31 7.80
CA GLU A 171 -20.21 13.37 9.16
C GLU A 171 -19.40 12.12 9.54
N SER A 172 -18.26 12.35 10.18
CA SER A 172 -17.45 11.28 10.77
C SER A 172 -18.03 10.83 12.11
N THR A 173 -18.08 9.51 12.36
CA THR A 173 -18.45 8.99 13.69
C THR A 173 -17.20 8.53 14.42
N THR A 174 -17.10 8.84 15.71
CA THR A 174 -16.03 8.29 16.54
C THR A 174 -16.33 6.83 16.88
N ARG A 175 -15.32 5.97 16.77
CA ARG A 175 -15.39 4.53 17.05
C ARG A 175 -14.33 4.12 18.05
N THR A 176 -14.68 3.20 18.94
CA THR A 176 -13.78 2.54 19.90
C THR A 176 -13.70 1.06 19.57
N LEU A 177 -12.52 0.59 19.17
CA LEU A 177 -12.29 -0.75 18.63
C LEU A 177 -11.26 -1.51 19.46
N GLU A 178 -11.53 -2.79 19.71
CA GLU A 178 -10.54 -3.78 20.12
C GLU A 178 -10.00 -4.47 18.85
N PRO A 179 -8.83 -4.06 18.32
CA PRO A 179 -8.39 -4.51 17.00
C PRO A 179 -7.80 -5.92 17.09
N TRP A 180 -8.46 -6.90 16.46
CA TRP A 180 -8.00 -8.29 16.47
C TRP A 180 -6.94 -8.55 15.40
N GLY A 181 -7.05 -7.87 14.26
CA GLY A 181 -6.07 -7.92 13.18
C GLY A 181 -6.34 -6.96 12.03
N ILE A 182 -5.35 -6.81 11.16
CA ILE A 182 -5.43 -6.05 9.91
C ILE A 182 -5.32 -7.02 8.75
N VAL A 183 -6.15 -6.80 7.73
CA VAL A 183 -6.29 -7.68 6.55
C VAL A 183 -6.38 -6.86 5.28
N SER A 184 -5.87 -7.43 4.18
CA SER A 184 -6.10 -6.90 2.84
C SER A 184 -7.22 -7.69 2.17
N TRP A 185 -8.21 -6.99 1.62
CA TRP A 185 -9.33 -7.58 0.87
C TRP A 185 -9.63 -6.74 -0.38
N HIS A 186 -9.56 -7.36 -1.55
CA HIS A 186 -9.70 -6.69 -2.87
C HIS A 186 -8.85 -5.41 -2.98
N GLY A 187 -7.56 -5.51 -2.61
CA GLY A 187 -6.60 -4.40 -2.69
C GLY A 187 -6.86 -3.26 -1.72
N ARG A 188 -7.68 -3.47 -0.68
CA ARG A 188 -8.02 -2.46 0.33
C ARG A 188 -7.74 -3.01 1.73
N TRP A 189 -7.26 -2.14 2.60
CA TRP A 189 -6.95 -2.51 3.97
C TRP A 189 -8.14 -2.32 4.90
N TYR A 190 -8.35 -3.30 5.77
CA TYR A 190 -9.37 -3.28 6.80
C TYR A 190 -8.78 -3.68 8.15
N VAL A 191 -9.27 -3.07 9.22
CA VAL A 191 -9.08 -3.54 10.58
C VAL A 191 -10.35 -4.25 11.02
N VAL A 192 -10.19 -5.44 11.59
CA VAL A 192 -11.29 -6.27 12.10
C VAL A 192 -11.15 -6.37 13.62
N GLY A 193 -12.25 -6.23 14.33
CA GLY A 193 -12.25 -6.29 15.78
C GLY A 193 -13.63 -6.12 16.39
N ARG A 194 -13.68 -6.10 17.73
CA ARG A 194 -14.90 -5.80 18.47
C ARG A 194 -15.09 -4.30 18.60
N ASP A 195 -16.13 -3.77 17.99
CA ASP A 195 -16.57 -2.39 18.19
C ASP A 195 -17.30 -2.30 19.54
N ARG A 196 -16.72 -1.58 20.51
CA ARG A 196 -17.29 -1.40 21.85
C ARG A 196 -18.52 -0.50 21.83
N ASP A 197 -18.64 0.40 20.87
CA ASP A 197 -19.81 1.28 20.78
C ASP A 197 -21.04 0.53 20.25
N ARG A 198 -20.83 -0.59 19.55
CA ARG A 198 -21.88 -1.41 18.94
C ARG A 198 -21.98 -2.82 19.54
N GLU A 199 -21.09 -3.16 20.46
CA GLU A 199 -21.00 -4.48 21.10
C GLU A 199 -21.01 -5.64 20.08
N ALA A 200 -20.30 -5.46 18.96
CA ALA A 200 -20.32 -6.40 17.85
C ALA A 200 -19.00 -6.46 17.09
N THR A 201 -18.72 -7.59 16.44
CA THR A 201 -17.60 -7.73 15.50
C THR A 201 -17.87 -6.88 14.27
N ARG A 202 -16.91 -6.01 13.92
CA ARG A 202 -17.02 -5.12 12.77
C ARG A 202 -15.67 -5.02 12.05
N MET A 203 -15.77 -4.64 10.77
CA MET A 203 -14.63 -4.25 9.97
C MET A 203 -14.70 -2.77 9.60
N PHE A 204 -13.54 -2.11 9.59
CA PHE A 204 -13.42 -0.71 9.19
C PHE A 204 -12.33 -0.58 8.12
N ARG A 205 -12.65 0.11 7.04
CA ARG A 205 -11.68 0.36 5.96
C ARG A 205 -10.70 1.43 6.41
N LEU A 206 -9.40 1.15 6.33
CA LEU A 206 -8.35 2.06 6.80
C LEU A 206 -8.39 3.41 6.06
N SER A 207 -8.69 3.40 4.77
CA SER A 207 -8.82 4.62 3.96
C SER A 207 -9.97 5.55 4.36
N ARG A 208 -10.83 5.13 5.30
CA ARG A 208 -11.96 5.91 5.83
C ARG A 208 -11.74 6.31 7.30
N ILE A 209 -10.60 5.93 7.86
CA ILE A 209 -10.17 6.30 9.19
C ILE A 209 -9.31 7.54 9.05
N GLY A 210 -9.70 8.64 9.70
CA GLY A 210 -8.85 9.82 9.77
C GLY A 210 -7.54 9.48 10.48
N GLY A 211 -6.41 10.06 10.06
CA GLY A 211 -5.06 9.71 10.55
C GLY A 211 -4.80 9.91 12.06
N ASN A 212 -5.79 10.34 12.84
CA ASN A 212 -5.71 10.52 14.28
C ASN A 212 -6.27 9.28 15.02
N VAL A 213 -5.57 8.15 14.91
CA VAL A 213 -5.86 6.93 15.69
C VAL A 213 -5.21 7.08 17.05
N LYS A 214 -6.01 7.06 18.12
CA LYS A 214 -5.53 7.17 19.51
C LYS A 214 -5.65 5.84 20.21
N THR A 215 -4.61 5.42 20.92
CA THR A 215 -4.72 4.27 21.83
C THR A 215 -5.49 4.66 23.10
N VAL A 216 -6.20 3.69 23.68
CA VAL A 216 -7.02 3.84 24.87
C VAL A 216 -6.69 2.71 25.84
N GLY A 217 -6.34 3.05 27.08
CA GLY A 217 -5.99 2.09 28.11
C GLY A 217 -4.60 1.46 27.92
N GLU A 218 -4.30 0.46 28.74
CA GLU A 218 -2.99 -0.21 28.78
C GLU A 218 -2.86 -1.29 27.68
N PRO A 219 -1.62 -1.64 27.28
CA PRO A 219 -1.37 -2.84 26.48
C PRO A 219 -1.93 -4.11 27.14
N GLY A 220 -2.41 -5.06 26.34
CA GLY A 220 -3.02 -6.29 26.86
C GLY A 220 -4.45 -6.13 27.38
N ALA A 221 -5.13 -5.02 27.06
CA ALA A 221 -6.47 -4.70 27.56
C ALA A 221 -7.61 -5.60 27.04
N PHE A 222 -7.36 -6.44 26.03
CA PHE A 222 -8.34 -7.41 25.53
C PHE A 222 -7.66 -8.70 25.06
N THR A 223 -8.44 -9.79 25.02
CA THR A 223 -8.06 -11.05 24.39
C THR A 223 -8.85 -11.24 23.10
N VAL A 224 -8.20 -11.79 22.08
CA VAL A 224 -8.90 -12.20 20.86
C VAL A 224 -9.58 -13.54 21.14
N PRO A 225 -10.88 -13.70 20.82
CA PRO A 225 -11.57 -14.97 21.02
C PRO A 225 -10.84 -16.15 20.36
N GLU A 226 -10.75 -17.28 21.05
CA GLU A 226 -10.15 -18.50 20.49
C GLU A 226 -10.90 -18.94 19.23
N GLY A 227 -10.16 -19.34 18.19
CA GLY A 227 -10.73 -19.72 16.89
C GLY A 227 -11.12 -18.56 15.98
N THR A 228 -10.76 -17.31 16.32
CA THR A 228 -10.96 -16.15 15.43
C THR A 228 -10.18 -16.34 14.12
N ASP A 229 -10.89 -16.68 13.04
CA ASP A 229 -10.36 -16.67 11.68
C ASP A 229 -10.68 -15.33 11.02
N LEU A 230 -9.66 -14.47 10.95
CA LEU A 230 -9.78 -13.16 10.32
C LEU A 230 -10.17 -13.27 8.83
N ARG A 231 -9.81 -14.35 8.14
CA ARG A 231 -10.11 -14.53 6.71
C ARG A 231 -11.59 -14.81 6.48
N SER A 232 -12.17 -15.71 7.28
CA SER A 232 -13.62 -15.98 7.29
C SER A 232 -14.43 -14.74 7.69
N LEU A 233 -14.04 -14.05 8.76
CA LEU A 233 -14.69 -12.80 9.19
C LEU A 233 -14.66 -11.71 8.12
N VAL A 234 -13.56 -11.60 7.38
CA VAL A 234 -13.46 -10.64 6.29
C VAL A 234 -14.38 -11.02 5.13
N THR A 235 -14.47 -12.30 4.80
CA THR A 235 -15.35 -12.79 3.73
C THR A 235 -16.82 -12.54 4.07
N GLU A 236 -17.21 -12.72 5.34
CA GLU A 236 -18.59 -12.48 5.82
C GLU A 236 -18.94 -10.99 5.95
N LEU A 237 -18.00 -10.17 6.44
CA LEU A 237 -18.25 -8.77 6.74
C LEU A 237 -17.91 -7.82 5.56
N ALA A 238 -17.21 -8.30 4.53
CA ALA A 238 -16.80 -7.48 3.41
C ALA A 238 -18.01 -7.07 2.58
N PRO A 239 -18.06 -5.82 2.10
CA PRO A 239 -19.08 -5.45 1.12
C PRO A 239 -18.96 -6.38 -0.08
N PRO A 240 -20.08 -6.96 -0.58
CA PRO A 240 -20.05 -7.85 -1.73
C PRO A 240 -19.41 -7.14 -2.93
N ARG A 241 -18.79 -7.91 -3.82
CA ARG A 241 -18.26 -7.35 -5.07
C ARG A 241 -19.41 -6.65 -5.80
N PRO A 242 -19.17 -5.46 -6.37
CA PRO A 242 -20.17 -4.87 -7.25
C PRO A 242 -20.35 -5.79 -8.46
N THR A 243 -21.44 -6.54 -8.47
CA THR A 243 -21.84 -7.44 -9.56
C THR A 243 -22.66 -6.72 -10.61
N SER A 244 -23.02 -5.47 -10.35
CA SER A 244 -23.98 -4.71 -11.13
C SER A 244 -23.55 -3.24 -11.23
N GLU A 245 -24.07 -2.53 -12.23
CA GLU A 245 -23.78 -1.13 -12.48
C GLU A 245 -25.08 -0.36 -12.66
N ALA A 246 -25.17 0.82 -12.06
CA ALA A 246 -26.30 1.72 -12.15
C ALA A 246 -25.94 2.99 -12.92
N LYS A 247 -26.90 3.49 -13.70
CA LYS A 247 -26.83 4.76 -14.40
C LYS A 247 -27.50 5.84 -13.55
N VAL A 248 -26.73 6.84 -13.14
CA VAL A 248 -27.20 7.91 -12.25
C VAL A 248 -26.84 9.26 -12.87
N ARG A 249 -27.84 10.07 -13.22
CA ARG A 249 -27.63 11.47 -13.57
C ARG A 249 -27.34 12.26 -12.30
N ALA A 250 -26.28 13.05 -12.32
CA ALA A 250 -25.87 13.90 -11.20
C ALA A 250 -25.60 15.33 -11.67
N ARG A 251 -26.07 16.32 -10.90
CA ARG A 251 -25.80 17.73 -11.20
C ARG A 251 -24.28 18.00 -11.21
N THR A 252 -23.79 18.82 -12.14
CA THR A 252 -22.37 19.17 -12.23
C THR A 252 -21.89 19.81 -10.92
N GLY A 253 -20.80 19.30 -10.35
CA GLY A 253 -20.27 19.76 -9.07
C GLY A 253 -20.93 19.18 -7.80
N SER A 254 -21.97 18.33 -7.92
CA SER A 254 -22.58 17.62 -6.79
C SER A 254 -22.18 16.12 -6.76
N CYS A 255 -22.75 15.34 -5.83
CA CYS A 255 -22.63 13.87 -5.82
C CYS A 255 -21.19 13.34 -5.81
N VAL A 256 -20.28 14.02 -5.10
CA VAL A 256 -18.83 13.74 -5.11
C VAL A 256 -18.51 12.27 -4.82
N SER A 257 -19.23 11.63 -3.89
CA SER A 257 -19.05 10.21 -3.56
C SER A 257 -19.46 9.25 -4.67
N LEU A 258 -20.50 9.59 -5.46
CA LEU A 258 -20.90 8.81 -6.64
C LEU A 258 -19.86 8.99 -7.75
N ARG A 259 -19.45 10.22 -8.03
CA ARG A 259 -18.43 10.55 -9.04
C ARG A 259 -17.10 9.85 -8.80
N ARG A 260 -16.61 9.86 -7.55
CA ARG A 260 -15.35 9.21 -7.19
C ARG A 260 -15.38 7.68 -7.39
N ARG A 261 -16.56 7.05 -7.36
CA ARG A 261 -16.73 5.60 -7.53
C ARG A 261 -17.17 5.19 -8.92
N ALA A 262 -17.57 6.14 -9.77
CA ALA A 262 -18.07 5.83 -11.09
C ALA A 262 -16.95 5.24 -11.96
N ASN A 263 -17.27 4.18 -12.71
CA ASN A 263 -16.37 3.59 -13.70
C ASN A 263 -16.22 4.49 -14.93
N ALA A 264 -17.28 5.25 -15.24
CA ALA A 264 -17.32 6.22 -16.33
C ALA A 264 -18.20 7.42 -15.93
N ILE A 265 -17.85 8.58 -16.48
CA ILE A 265 -18.59 9.82 -16.36
C ILE A 265 -18.77 10.36 -17.78
N GLU A 266 -20.01 10.51 -18.22
CA GLU A 266 -20.37 11.05 -19.53
C GLU A 266 -21.07 12.40 -19.35
N GLU A 267 -20.78 13.35 -20.23
CA GLU A 267 -21.55 14.58 -20.30
C GLU A 267 -22.94 14.25 -20.86
N TYR A 268 -24.00 14.69 -20.18
CA TYR A 268 -25.37 14.31 -20.53
C TYR A 268 -26.18 15.50 -21.06
N GLU A 269 -26.37 16.52 -20.21
CA GLU A 269 -27.11 17.74 -20.51
C GLU A 269 -26.43 18.92 -19.81
N GLU A 270 -26.80 20.15 -20.18
CA GLU A 270 -26.22 21.35 -19.55
C GLU A 270 -26.44 21.33 -18.03
N GLY A 271 -25.33 21.19 -17.28
CA GLY A 271 -25.34 21.09 -15.82
C GLY A 271 -25.61 19.69 -15.24
N TRP A 272 -25.57 18.64 -16.06
CA TRP A 272 -25.76 17.23 -15.66
C TRP A 272 -24.75 16.29 -16.30
N ASP A 273 -24.23 15.37 -15.48
CA ASP A 273 -23.37 14.28 -15.92
C ASP A 273 -24.04 12.93 -15.66
N LEU A 274 -23.84 11.97 -16.56
CA LEU A 274 -24.28 10.59 -16.40
C LEU A 274 -23.15 9.76 -15.78
N LEU A 275 -23.42 9.18 -14.61
CA LEU A 275 -22.47 8.38 -13.85
C LEU A 275 -22.77 6.89 -13.99
N HIS A 276 -21.75 6.11 -14.32
CA HIS A 276 -21.77 4.64 -14.30
C HIS A 276 -21.28 4.13 -12.95
N VAL A 277 -22.19 3.87 -12.01
CA VAL A 277 -21.87 3.60 -10.61
C VAL A 277 -21.94 2.09 -10.33
N PRO A 278 -20.80 1.42 -10.05
CA PRO A 278 -20.78 0.02 -9.66
C PRO A 278 -21.39 -0.16 -8.27
N TYR A 279 -22.27 -1.15 -8.11
CA TYR A 279 -22.91 -1.48 -6.85
C TYR A 279 -23.09 -2.99 -6.65
N ALA A 280 -23.16 -3.38 -5.38
CA ALA A 280 -23.34 -4.78 -4.96
C ALA A 280 -24.68 -5.02 -4.26
N ASP A 281 -25.29 -3.94 -3.74
CA ASP A 281 -26.58 -3.95 -3.05
C ASP A 281 -27.36 -2.72 -3.53
N SER A 282 -28.50 -2.96 -4.18
CA SER A 282 -29.34 -1.91 -4.75
C SER A 282 -30.03 -1.07 -3.69
N SER A 283 -30.31 -1.62 -2.51
CA SER A 283 -30.92 -0.91 -1.39
C SER A 283 -29.96 0.11 -0.79
N VAL A 284 -28.69 -0.26 -0.63
CA VAL A 284 -27.63 0.65 -0.14
C VAL A 284 -27.38 1.77 -1.14
N LEU A 285 -27.29 1.46 -2.43
CA LEU A 285 -27.13 2.48 -3.47
C LEU A 285 -28.35 3.41 -3.51
N ALA A 286 -29.57 2.86 -3.41
CA ALA A 286 -30.80 3.65 -3.39
C ALA A 286 -30.90 4.60 -2.19
N GLU A 287 -30.44 4.17 -1.01
CA GLU A 287 -30.35 5.04 0.18
C GLU A 287 -29.42 6.23 -0.07
N GLU A 288 -28.24 5.97 -0.62
CA GLU A 288 -27.27 7.01 -0.92
C GLU A 288 -27.79 7.99 -1.98
N ILE A 289 -28.41 7.49 -3.05
CA ILE A 289 -28.98 8.33 -4.12
C ILE A 289 -30.11 9.20 -3.58
N ALA A 290 -31.03 8.62 -2.78
CA ALA A 290 -32.13 9.38 -2.19
C ALA A 290 -31.62 10.51 -1.27
N SER A 291 -30.45 10.35 -0.63
CA SER A 291 -29.86 11.38 0.23
C SER A 291 -29.42 12.65 -0.52
N TYR A 292 -29.17 12.55 -1.84
CA TYR A 292 -28.84 13.70 -2.68
C TYR A 292 -30.06 14.48 -3.17
N GLY A 293 -31.28 14.00 -2.89
CA GLY A 293 -32.52 14.69 -3.26
C GLY A 293 -32.59 15.00 -4.76
N PRO A 294 -32.82 16.26 -5.16
CA PRO A 294 -32.99 16.63 -6.56
C PRO A 294 -31.68 16.65 -7.36
N ASP A 295 -30.52 16.47 -6.73
CA ASP A 295 -29.22 16.54 -7.41
C ASP A 295 -28.76 15.20 -8.00
N ALA A 296 -29.50 14.11 -7.75
CA ALA A 296 -29.23 12.79 -8.30
C ALA A 296 -30.52 12.11 -8.79
N VAL A 297 -30.49 11.54 -10.00
CA VAL A 297 -31.62 10.81 -10.60
C VAL A 297 -31.14 9.47 -11.16
N VAL A 298 -31.75 8.37 -10.72
CA VAL A 298 -31.48 7.03 -11.27
C VAL A 298 -32.20 6.83 -12.60
N GLU A 299 -31.48 6.34 -13.60
CA GLU A 299 -32.06 5.89 -14.88
C GLU A 299 -32.26 4.38 -14.92
N GLY A 300 -31.45 3.64 -14.17
CA GLY A 300 -31.57 2.21 -13.99
C GLY A 300 -30.35 1.62 -13.30
N PRO A 301 -30.36 0.31 -13.01
CA PRO A 301 -31.43 -0.66 -13.25
C PRO A 301 -32.65 -0.49 -12.33
N GLY A 302 -33.75 -1.17 -12.68
CA GLY A 302 -35.08 -0.97 -12.07
C GLY A 302 -35.14 -1.25 -10.57
N ASP A 303 -34.34 -2.19 -10.07
CA ASP A 303 -34.20 -2.49 -8.64
C ASP A 303 -33.68 -1.29 -7.83
N VAL A 304 -32.71 -0.55 -8.38
CA VAL A 304 -32.19 0.69 -7.75
C VAL A 304 -33.25 1.79 -7.82
N LEU A 305 -33.93 1.93 -8.96
CA LEU A 305 -34.98 2.92 -9.16
C LEU A 305 -36.13 2.72 -8.18
N ASP A 306 -36.64 1.48 -8.07
CA ASP A 306 -37.71 1.11 -7.15
C ASP A 306 -37.30 1.39 -5.70
N GLY A 307 -36.06 1.08 -5.33
CA GLY A 307 -35.51 1.35 -4.01
C GLY A 307 -35.43 2.84 -3.66
N VAL A 308 -35.12 3.70 -4.64
CA VAL A 308 -35.10 5.17 -4.46
C VAL A 308 -36.53 5.70 -4.33
N LEU A 309 -37.43 5.29 -5.22
CA LEU A 309 -38.83 5.71 -5.22
C LEU A 309 -39.53 5.32 -3.92
N TRP A 310 -39.31 4.09 -3.43
CA TRP A 310 -39.89 3.62 -2.17
C TRP A 310 -39.47 4.52 -1.00
N ARG A 311 -38.18 4.89 -0.90
CA ARG A 311 -37.67 5.79 0.15
C ARG A 311 -38.26 7.18 0.07
N LEU A 312 -38.27 7.77 -1.13
CA LEU A 312 -38.79 9.13 -1.33
C LEU A 312 -40.29 9.21 -1.01
N ARG A 313 -41.09 8.20 -1.40
CA ARG A 313 -42.52 8.13 -1.06
C ARG A 313 -42.75 7.98 0.44
N THR A 314 -41.98 7.12 1.09
CA THR A 314 -42.04 6.91 2.54
C THR A 314 -41.77 8.21 3.30
N VAL A 315 -40.80 9.03 2.85
CA VAL A 315 -40.49 10.33 3.47
C VAL A 315 -41.53 11.40 3.13
N ALA A 316 -42.12 11.35 1.93
CA ALA A 316 -43.16 12.29 1.49
C ALA A 316 -44.54 12.01 2.12
N GLY A 317 -44.72 10.92 2.85
CA GLY A 317 -45.98 10.56 3.51
C GLY A 317 -47.07 10.07 2.55
N ALA A 318 -46.68 9.48 1.41
CA ALA A 318 -47.57 8.89 0.41
C ALA A 318 -47.41 7.37 0.32
#